data_AF-A0A931EKD8-F1
#
_entry.id   AF-A0A931EKD8-F1
#
_cell.length_a   1.000
_cell.length_b   1.000
_cell.length_c   1.000
_cell.angle_alpha   90.00
_cell.angle_beta   90.00
_cell.angle_gamma   90.00
#
_symmetry.space_group_name_H-M   'P 1'
#
loop_
_entity.id
_entity.type
_entity.pdbx_description
1 polymer ?
#
loop_
_entity_poly.entity_id
_entity_poly.type
_entity_poly.pdbx_seq_one_letter_code
_entity_poly.pdbx_strand_id
1 'polypeptide(L)'
;MKRIFGIGLVVVVLGLAMAQMMNVMKAPPAAPYVNVSDALKGALPNFIPGLGTLYVDAKKLPEGPFLAYDKSGKLIKVVFMVPLDNLGPGKKSYVDMGTDALKGIGVTKYDHVNIIGSGPHPGVEMPHVHIEFVLVSGADEKKLLEADPY
;
A
#
# COMPACT_ATOMS: atom_id res chain seq x y z
N MET A 1 -39.64 32.79 16.82
CA MET A 1 -38.58 32.54 15.82
C MET A 1 -37.65 31.45 16.34
N LYS A 2 -37.77 30.20 15.87
CA LYS A 2 -36.89 29.09 16.27
C LYS A 2 -35.68 29.06 15.33
N ARG A 3 -34.48 29.14 15.91
CA ARG A 3 -33.19 29.16 15.21
C ARG A 3 -32.89 27.79 14.62
N ILE A 4 -32.72 27.72 13.31
CA ILE A 4 -32.28 26.53 12.57
C ILE A 4 -30.91 26.87 11.98
N PHE A 5 -29.82 26.64 12.72
CA PHE A 5 -28.46 26.91 12.22
C PHE A 5 -27.40 25.89 12.68
N GLY A 6 -27.80 24.68 13.08
CA GLY A 6 -26.88 23.67 13.62
C GLY A 6 -26.50 22.51 12.70
N ILE A 7 -27.22 22.29 11.60
CA ILE A 7 -27.13 21.00 10.88
C ILE A 7 -26.16 21.06 9.67
N GLY A 8 -25.98 22.22 9.04
CA GLY A 8 -25.17 22.33 7.82
C GLY A 8 -23.66 22.19 8.03
N LEU A 9 -23.11 22.72 9.12
CA LEU A 9 -21.66 22.74 9.36
C LEU A 9 -21.11 21.34 9.73
N VAL A 10 -21.88 20.54 10.47
CA VAL A 10 -21.48 19.20 10.90
C VAL A 10 -21.46 18.22 9.72
N VAL A 11 -22.42 18.32 8.79
CA VAL A 11 -22.48 17.45 7.61
C VAL A 11 -21.31 17.69 6.65
N VAL A 12 -20.87 18.94 6.48
CA VAL A 12 -19.75 19.29 5.60
C VAL A 12 -18.41 18.77 6.15
N VAL A 13 -18.19 18.87 7.46
CA VAL A 13 -16.94 18.37 8.10
C VAL A 13 -16.86 16.84 8.07
N LEU A 14 -17.99 16.14 8.28
CA LEU A 14 -18.06 14.68 8.13
C LEU A 14 -17.84 14.22 6.67
N GLY A 15 -18.36 14.95 5.69
CA GLY A 15 -18.16 14.65 4.27
C GLY A 15 -16.71 14.78 3.82
N LEU A 16 -15.99 15.80 4.30
CA LEU A 16 -14.56 16.00 4.02
C LEU A 16 -13.67 14.92 4.64
N ALA A 17 -13.96 14.50 5.87
CA ALA A 17 -13.21 13.42 6.54
C ALA A 17 -13.42 12.06 5.85
N MET A 18 -14.64 11.75 5.38
CA MET A 18 -14.90 10.52 4.62
C MET A 18 -14.28 10.56 3.21
N ALA A 19 -14.29 11.71 2.54
CA ALA A 19 -13.63 11.86 1.23
C ALA A 19 -12.10 11.69 1.33
N GLN A 20 -11.48 12.07 2.45
CA GLN A 20 -10.06 11.80 2.70
C GLN A 20 -9.77 10.32 3.01
N MET A 21 -10.68 9.60 3.67
CA MET A 21 -10.55 8.15 3.89
C MET A 21 -10.74 7.32 2.61
N MET A 22 -11.48 7.79 1.60
CA MET A 22 -11.68 7.05 0.35
C MET A 22 -10.44 6.99 -0.58
N ASN A 23 -9.31 7.55 -0.18
CA ASN A 23 -8.32 8.05 -1.13
C ASN A 23 -7.12 7.13 -1.41
N VAL A 24 -7.09 5.91 -0.85
CA VAL A 24 -6.02 4.92 -1.14
C VAL A 24 -6.52 3.72 -1.92
N MET A 25 -7.83 3.49 -2.05
CA MET A 25 -8.38 2.36 -2.82
C MET A 25 -8.23 2.52 -4.34
N LYS A 26 -7.92 3.75 -4.78
CA LYS A 26 -7.71 4.10 -6.19
C LYS A 26 -6.38 4.84 -6.38
N ALA A 27 -5.65 4.50 -7.42
CA ALA A 27 -4.44 5.22 -7.83
C ALA A 27 -4.76 6.43 -8.74
N PRO A 28 -3.93 7.49 -8.71
CA PRO A 28 -2.85 7.66 -7.73
C PRO A 28 -3.43 8.01 -6.36
N PRO A 29 -2.91 7.41 -5.27
CA PRO A 29 -3.28 7.86 -3.93
C PRO A 29 -2.81 9.31 -3.72
N ALA A 30 -3.54 10.08 -2.90
CA ALA A 30 -3.14 11.44 -2.56
C ALA A 30 -1.83 11.48 -1.75
N ALA A 31 -1.26 12.67 -1.56
CA ALA A 31 -0.08 12.85 -0.71
C ALA A 31 -0.29 12.19 0.68
N PRO A 32 0.76 11.58 1.29
CA PRO A 32 2.18 11.72 0.96
C PRO A 32 2.74 10.65 0.00
N TYR A 33 1.90 9.86 -0.65
CA TYR A 33 2.34 8.75 -1.49
C TYR A 33 2.99 9.23 -2.79
N VAL A 34 4.13 8.63 -3.14
CA VAL A 34 4.86 8.86 -4.39
C VAL A 34 4.99 7.55 -5.18
N ASN A 35 5.02 7.65 -6.50
CA ASN A 35 5.24 6.50 -7.37
C ASN A 35 6.69 5.99 -7.21
N VAL A 36 6.85 4.68 -7.01
CA VAL A 36 8.17 4.07 -6.74
C VAL A 36 9.09 4.13 -7.96
N SER A 37 8.55 3.91 -9.16
CA SER A 37 9.33 4.00 -10.40
C SER A 37 9.86 5.42 -10.61
N ASP A 38 9.01 6.43 -10.40
CA ASP A 38 9.43 7.85 -10.48
C ASP A 38 10.49 8.17 -9.42
N ALA A 39 10.31 7.69 -8.18
CA ALA A 39 11.29 7.87 -7.11
C ALA A 39 12.65 7.21 -7.41
N LEU A 40 12.64 6.09 -8.13
CA LEU A 40 13.84 5.39 -8.61
C LEU A 40 14.30 5.86 -10.00
N LYS A 41 13.79 6.99 -10.51
CA LYS A 41 14.16 7.57 -11.81
C LYS A 41 14.04 6.58 -12.96
N GLY A 42 13.04 5.70 -12.92
CA GLY A 42 12.76 4.70 -13.96
C GLY A 42 13.66 3.46 -13.92
N ALA A 43 14.44 3.24 -12.84
CA ALA A 43 15.21 1.99 -12.68
C ALA A 43 14.31 0.75 -12.56
N LEU A 44 13.04 0.95 -12.19
CA LEU A 44 11.97 -0.04 -12.27
C LEU A 44 10.88 0.45 -13.23
N PRO A 45 10.15 -0.43 -13.94
CA PRO A 45 9.01 -0.02 -14.74
C PRO A 45 7.85 0.48 -13.85
N ASN A 46 6.99 1.35 -14.39
CA ASN A 46 5.82 1.87 -13.66
C ASN A 46 4.81 0.78 -13.25
N PHE A 47 4.73 -0.31 -14.01
CA PHE A 47 3.93 -1.49 -13.67
C PHE A 47 4.84 -2.71 -13.73
N ILE A 48 4.90 -3.46 -12.64
CA ILE A 48 5.70 -4.67 -12.53
C ILE A 48 4.71 -5.85 -12.49
N PRO A 49 4.72 -6.80 -13.44
CA PRO A 49 3.89 -8.00 -13.34
C PRO A 49 4.03 -8.65 -11.96
N GLY A 50 2.96 -9.19 -11.38
CA GLY A 50 2.95 -9.79 -10.03
C GLY A 50 3.00 -8.81 -8.85
N LEU A 51 3.42 -7.55 -9.07
CA LEU A 51 3.46 -6.50 -8.02
C LEU A 51 2.56 -5.29 -8.31
N GLY A 52 2.27 -4.99 -9.58
CA GLY A 52 1.47 -3.86 -10.02
C GLY A 52 2.24 -2.54 -10.11
N THR A 53 1.50 -1.44 -10.10
CA THR A 53 2.06 -0.09 -9.93
C THR A 53 2.14 0.23 -8.44
N LEU A 54 3.36 0.56 -7.99
CA LEU A 54 3.65 0.76 -6.58
C LEU A 54 3.70 2.25 -6.20
N TYR A 55 3.06 2.57 -5.09
CA TYR A 55 3.17 3.85 -4.41
C TYR A 55 3.60 3.67 -2.96
N VAL A 56 4.36 4.60 -2.42
CA VAL A 56 4.85 4.56 -1.03
C VAL A 56 4.96 5.95 -0.45
N ASP A 57 4.72 6.12 0.85
CA ASP A 57 5.17 7.33 1.55
C ASP A 57 6.70 7.26 1.66
N ALA A 58 7.41 8.19 1.03
CA ALA A 58 8.87 8.21 1.01
C ALA A 58 9.49 8.21 2.43
N LYS A 59 8.76 8.72 3.44
CA LYS A 59 9.21 8.72 4.85
C LYS A 59 9.15 7.33 5.51
N LYS A 60 8.51 6.37 4.85
CA LYS A 60 8.33 4.99 5.32
C LYS A 60 9.26 4.01 4.63
N LEU A 61 10.10 4.47 3.70
CA LEU A 61 11.14 3.66 3.09
C LEU A 61 12.22 3.26 4.12
N PRO A 62 12.88 2.10 3.95
CA PRO A 62 12.67 1.13 2.87
C PRO A 62 11.48 0.17 3.09
N GLU A 63 10.91 0.06 4.30
CA GLU A 63 9.99 -1.04 4.61
C GLU A 63 8.53 -0.82 4.20
N GLY A 64 8.11 0.42 3.98
CA GLY A 64 6.75 0.76 3.54
C GLY A 64 5.73 0.92 4.68
N PRO A 65 4.44 0.66 4.43
CA PRO A 65 3.94 -0.19 3.36
C PRO A 65 3.90 0.47 1.99
N PHE A 66 4.08 -0.35 0.97
CA PHE A 66 3.84 -0.05 -0.43
C PHE A 66 2.39 -0.40 -0.78
N LEU A 67 1.74 0.46 -1.56
CA LEU A 67 0.40 0.25 -2.09
C LEU A 67 0.50 -0.22 -3.54
N ALA A 68 0.02 -1.42 -3.81
CA ALA A 68 0.10 -2.07 -5.11
C ALA A 68 -1.24 -2.01 -5.85
N TYR A 69 -1.24 -1.41 -7.03
CA TYR A 69 -2.43 -1.21 -7.86
C TYR A 69 -2.35 -1.97 -9.17
N ASP A 70 -3.50 -2.43 -9.67
CA ASP A 70 -3.62 -2.92 -11.04
C ASP A 70 -3.53 -1.78 -12.07
N LYS A 71 -3.53 -2.12 -13.37
CA LYS A 71 -3.49 -1.12 -14.46
C LYS A 71 -4.70 -0.20 -14.51
N SER A 72 -5.83 -0.62 -13.94
CA SER A 72 -7.00 0.26 -13.82
C SER A 72 -6.83 1.27 -12.68
N GLY A 73 -5.84 1.07 -11.81
CA GLY A 73 -5.61 1.83 -10.60
C GLY A 73 -6.42 1.33 -9.40
N LYS A 74 -6.92 0.09 -9.38
CA LYS A 74 -7.58 -0.50 -8.19
C LYS A 74 -6.51 -1.03 -7.23
N LEU A 75 -6.63 -0.75 -5.94
CA LEU A 75 -5.72 -1.29 -4.92
C LEU A 75 -5.93 -2.82 -4.80
N ILE A 76 -4.86 -3.57 -4.97
CA ILE A 76 -4.85 -5.05 -4.95
C ILE A 76 -4.25 -5.58 -3.66
N LYS A 77 -3.11 -5.03 -3.23
CA LYS A 77 -2.42 -5.48 -2.04
C LYS A 77 -1.59 -4.38 -1.39
N VAL A 78 -1.25 -4.60 -0.12
CA VAL A 78 -0.36 -3.77 0.69
C VAL A 78 0.88 -4.59 0.98
N VAL A 79 2.07 -4.09 0.64
CA VAL A 79 3.33 -4.85 0.73
C VAL A 79 4.26 -4.20 1.72
N PHE A 80 4.76 -4.97 2.69
CA PHE A 80 5.88 -4.56 3.52
C PHE A 80 7.15 -5.25 3.04
N MET A 81 8.24 -4.51 2.91
CA MET A 81 9.53 -5.03 2.48
C MET A 81 10.48 -5.10 3.69
N VAL A 82 10.75 -6.30 4.18
CA VAL A 82 11.59 -6.47 5.38
C VAL A 82 12.92 -7.12 5.00
N PRO A 83 14.06 -6.46 5.17
CA PRO A 83 15.38 -7.08 4.96
C PRO A 83 15.54 -8.32 5.84
N LEU A 84 16.04 -9.42 5.27
CA LEU A 84 16.20 -10.67 6.03
C LEU A 84 17.18 -10.50 7.20
N ASP A 85 18.21 -9.66 7.05
CA ASP A 85 19.20 -9.37 8.10
C ASP A 85 18.62 -8.69 9.35
N ASN A 86 17.43 -8.10 9.21
CA ASN A 86 16.69 -7.47 10.31
C ASN A 86 15.80 -8.47 11.06
N LEU A 87 15.67 -9.71 10.60
CA LEU A 87 14.86 -10.75 11.24
C LEU A 87 15.73 -11.65 12.12
N GLY A 88 15.25 -11.96 13.32
CA GLY A 88 15.86 -12.92 14.24
C GLY A 88 16.02 -12.41 15.68
N PRO A 89 16.46 -13.28 16.60
CA PRO A 89 16.66 -12.92 18.01
C PRO A 89 17.65 -11.74 18.15
N GLY A 90 17.26 -10.71 18.90
CA GLY A 90 18.08 -9.52 19.13
C GLY A 90 18.20 -8.55 17.94
N LYS A 91 17.47 -8.79 16.85
CA LYS A 91 17.39 -7.90 15.68
C LYS A 91 16.25 -6.89 15.81
N LYS A 92 16.01 -6.12 14.75
CA LYS A 92 15.00 -5.05 14.72
C LYS A 92 13.61 -5.62 15.00
N SER A 93 12.86 -4.95 15.87
CA SER A 93 11.43 -5.23 16.07
C SER A 93 10.61 -4.34 15.14
N TYR A 94 9.67 -4.96 14.44
CA TYR A 94 8.70 -4.28 13.58
C TYR A 94 7.36 -4.24 14.29
N VAL A 95 7.00 -3.07 14.82
CA VAL A 95 5.81 -2.87 15.66
C VAL A 95 5.03 -1.67 15.12
N ASP A 96 3.70 -1.78 15.08
CA ASP A 96 2.78 -0.73 14.62
C ASP A 96 3.14 -0.12 13.26
N MET A 97 3.61 -0.97 12.35
CA MET A 97 3.94 -0.55 10.99
C MET A 97 2.69 -0.31 10.16
N GLY A 98 2.72 0.74 9.35
CA GLY A 98 1.69 1.00 8.35
C GLY A 98 0.30 1.31 8.93
N THR A 99 0.16 1.56 10.23
CA THR A 99 -1.14 1.76 10.89
C THR A 99 -2.02 2.79 10.18
N ASP A 100 -1.46 3.92 9.78
CA ASP A 100 -2.22 4.99 9.10
C ASP A 100 -2.67 4.56 7.70
N ALA A 101 -1.79 3.87 6.95
CA ALA A 101 -2.13 3.34 5.64
C ALA A 101 -3.24 2.30 5.74
N LEU A 102 -3.12 1.34 6.65
CA LEU A 102 -4.11 0.27 6.86
C LEU A 102 -5.46 0.83 7.32
N LYS A 103 -5.46 1.84 8.21
CA LYS A 103 -6.69 2.57 8.60
C LYS A 103 -7.30 3.30 7.41
N GLY A 104 -6.47 3.93 6.57
CA GLY A 104 -6.90 4.66 5.38
C GLY A 104 -7.57 3.79 4.32
N ILE A 105 -7.22 2.50 4.23
CA ILE A 105 -7.87 1.57 3.29
C ILE A 105 -9.33 1.34 3.68
N GLY A 106 -9.68 1.44 4.97
CA GLY A 106 -11.05 1.30 5.46
C GLY A 106 -11.66 -0.09 5.27
N VAL A 107 -10.89 -1.07 4.79
CA VAL A 107 -11.33 -2.46 4.68
C VAL A 107 -11.31 -3.11 6.05
N THR A 108 -12.35 -3.89 6.33
CA THR A 108 -12.44 -4.69 7.55
C THR A 108 -11.91 -6.11 7.37
N LYS A 109 -11.56 -6.50 6.14
CA LYS A 109 -11.08 -7.84 5.78
C LYS A 109 -10.05 -7.79 4.66
N TYR A 110 -8.99 -8.57 4.83
CA TYR A 110 -8.08 -9.00 3.78
C TYR A 110 -8.51 -10.40 3.32
N ASP A 111 -8.29 -10.73 2.06
CA ASP A 111 -8.60 -12.06 1.51
C ASP A 111 -7.59 -13.10 2.01
N HIS A 112 -6.29 -12.81 1.85
CA HIS A 112 -5.19 -13.67 2.30
C HIS A 112 -3.91 -12.85 2.54
N VAL A 113 -2.86 -13.55 2.96
CA VAL A 113 -1.51 -13.01 3.15
C VAL A 113 -0.50 -13.83 2.35
N ASN A 114 0.44 -13.16 1.70
CA ASN A 114 1.62 -13.80 1.09
C ASN A 114 2.88 -13.44 1.88
N ILE A 115 3.86 -14.36 1.90
CA ILE A 115 5.20 -14.14 2.44
C ILE A 115 6.20 -14.64 1.39
N ILE A 116 6.86 -13.73 0.71
CA ILE A 116 7.63 -14.03 -0.51
C ILE A 116 9.07 -13.55 -0.34
N GLY A 117 10.05 -14.44 -0.56
CA GLY A 117 11.46 -14.04 -0.61
C GLY A 117 11.76 -13.28 -1.91
N SER A 118 12.49 -12.18 -1.82
CA SER A 118 12.87 -11.36 -2.98
C SER A 118 14.30 -10.81 -2.83
N GLY A 119 14.95 -10.62 -3.98
CA GLY A 119 16.24 -9.94 -4.08
C GLY A 119 17.47 -10.84 -3.93
N PRO A 120 18.68 -10.26 -4.20
CA PRO A 120 18.88 -8.88 -4.64
C PRO A 120 18.40 -8.64 -6.09
N HIS A 121 17.97 -7.41 -6.39
CA HIS A 121 17.55 -7.00 -7.74
C HIS A 121 17.81 -5.50 -7.95
N PRO A 122 17.81 -4.95 -9.18
CA PRO A 122 18.00 -3.51 -9.40
C PRO A 122 17.10 -2.67 -8.48
N GLY A 123 17.69 -1.70 -7.78
CA GLY A 123 17.02 -0.85 -6.80
C GLY A 123 16.98 -1.39 -5.36
N VAL A 124 17.28 -2.66 -5.10
CA VAL A 124 17.33 -3.25 -3.75
C VAL A 124 18.51 -4.21 -3.61
N GLU A 125 19.52 -3.80 -2.87
CA GLU A 125 20.81 -4.52 -2.76
C GLU A 125 20.75 -5.76 -1.86
N MET A 126 19.82 -5.81 -0.91
CA MET A 126 19.76 -6.88 0.11
C MET A 126 18.59 -7.83 -0.12
N PRO A 127 18.77 -9.14 0.11
CA PRO A 127 17.66 -10.08 0.22
C PRO A 127 16.65 -9.60 1.28
N HIS A 128 15.37 -9.69 0.92
CA HIS A 128 14.27 -9.24 1.75
C HIS A 128 13.06 -10.15 1.58
N VAL A 129 12.09 -10.01 2.47
CA VAL A 129 10.80 -10.69 2.38
C VAL A 129 9.70 -9.65 2.13
N HIS A 130 8.79 -9.96 1.21
CA HIS A 130 7.54 -9.25 1.03
C HIS A 130 6.50 -9.89 1.93
N ILE A 131 5.94 -9.11 2.86
CA ILE A 131 4.76 -9.50 3.63
C ILE A 131 3.60 -8.75 3.01
N GLU A 132 2.72 -9.48 2.33
CA GLU A 132 1.66 -8.89 1.51
C GLU A 132 0.30 -9.14 2.15
N PHE A 133 -0.49 -8.08 2.33
CA PHE A 133 -1.88 -8.17 2.72
C PHE A 133 -2.74 -7.94 1.47
N VAL A 134 -3.41 -8.98 1.00
CA VAL A 134 -4.10 -8.99 -0.30
C VAL A 134 -5.60 -8.73 -0.10
N LEU A 135 -6.19 -7.87 -0.94
CA LEU A 135 -7.57 -7.38 -0.83
C LEU A 135 -8.56 -8.10 -1.75
N VAL A 136 -8.05 -8.96 -2.62
CA VAL A 136 -8.83 -9.69 -3.64
C VAL A 136 -8.48 -11.17 -3.57
N SER A 137 -9.31 -12.01 -4.21
CA SER A 137 -9.01 -13.44 -4.30
C SER A 137 -7.65 -13.70 -4.96
N GLY A 138 -6.95 -14.78 -4.60
CA GLY A 138 -5.67 -15.13 -5.25
C GLY A 138 -5.78 -15.29 -6.77
N ALA A 139 -6.94 -15.74 -7.28
CA ALA A 139 -7.21 -15.81 -8.72
C ALA A 139 -7.29 -14.41 -9.36
N ASP A 140 -7.92 -13.45 -8.68
CA ASP A 140 -8.00 -12.07 -9.13
C ASP A 140 -6.65 -11.35 -8.98
N GLU A 141 -5.88 -11.61 -7.92
CA GLU A 141 -4.54 -11.06 -7.75
C GLU A 141 -3.67 -11.42 -8.97
N LYS A 142 -3.55 -12.72 -9.27
CA LYS A 142 -2.80 -13.21 -10.44
C LYS A 142 -3.26 -12.55 -11.73
N LYS A 143 -4.57 -12.52 -11.94
CA LYS A 143 -5.18 -11.98 -13.16
C LYS A 143 -4.93 -10.48 -13.32
N LEU A 144 -5.14 -9.71 -12.25
CA LEU A 144 -5.10 -8.25 -12.28
C LEU A 144 -3.66 -7.71 -12.23
N LEU A 145 -2.73 -8.47 -11.65
CA LEU A 145 -1.30 -8.17 -11.64
C LEU A 145 -0.53 -8.86 -12.78
N GLU A 146 -1.21 -9.60 -13.65
CA GLU A 146 -0.68 -10.22 -14.88
C GLU A 146 0.44 -11.26 -14.69
N ALA A 147 0.67 -11.72 -13.46
CA ALA A 147 1.59 -12.82 -13.16
C ALA A 147 1.19 -13.48 -11.84
N ASP A 148 1.65 -14.71 -11.62
CA ASP A 148 1.66 -15.27 -10.27
C ASP A 148 2.47 -14.35 -9.33
N PRO A 149 2.09 -14.24 -8.05
CA PRO A 149 2.99 -13.73 -7.03
C PRO A 149 4.29 -14.55 -7.10
N TYR A 150 5.43 -13.87 -7.14
CA TYR A 150 6.74 -14.47 -7.42
C TYR A 150 7.16 -15.54 -6.42
#